data_AF-A0A5A5RU47-F1
#
_entry.id   AF-A0A5A5RU47-F1
#
_cell.length_a   1.000
_cell.length_b   1.000
_cell.length_c   1.000
_cell.angle_alpha   90.00
_cell.angle_beta   90.00
_cell.angle_gamma   90.00
#
_symmetry.space_group_name_H-M   'P 1'
#
loop_
_entity.id
_entity.type
_entity.pdbx_description
1 polymer ?
#
loop_
_entity_poly.entity_id
_entity_poly.type
_entity_poly.pdbx_seq_one_letter_code
_entity_poly.pdbx_strand_id
1 'polypeptide(L)' 'MVYIYSELHQNIQDKCNEVGIEIMSPHYKALRDGNHSTIPENYLPEDYQSPAFGIQSNPQK' A
#
# COMPACT_ATOMS: atom_id res chain seq x y z
N MET A 1 17.70 -9.18 -21.71
CA MET A 1 16.72 -9.97 -20.94
C MET A 1 16.30 -9.27 -19.64
N VAL A 2 17.21 -8.69 -18.86
CA VAL A 2 16.89 -7.93 -17.62
C VAL A 2 15.88 -6.78 -17.85
N TYR A 3 15.98 -6.08 -18.97
CA TYR A 3 15.06 -4.99 -19.33
C TYR A 3 13.60 -5.43 -19.44
N ILE A 4 13.31 -6.55 -20.11
CA ILE A 4 11.93 -7.02 -20.32
C ILE A 4 11.27 -7.36 -18.99
N TYR A 5 11.99 -8.02 -18.08
CA TYR A 5 11.46 -8.34 -16.75
C TYR A 5 11.27 -7.07 -15.90
N SER A 6 12.22 -6.13 -15.95
CA SER A 6 12.10 -4.85 -15.23
C SER A 6 10.90 -4.04 -15.73
N GLU A 7 10.70 -3.97 -17.04
CA GLU A 7 9.59 -3.26 -17.67
C GLU A 7 8.24 -3.92 -17.34
N LEU A 8 8.17 -5.25 -17.36
CA LEU A 8 6.98 -5.96 -16.92
C LEU A 8 6.65 -5.69 -15.45
N HIS A 9 7.67 -5.74 -14.58
CA HIS A 9 7.52 -5.42 -13.15
C HIS A 9 7.07 -3.98 -12.92
N GLN A 10 7.55 -3.04 -13.73
CA GLN A 10 7.13 -1.64 -13.67
C GLN A 10 5.66 -1.50 -14.09
N ASN A 11 5.29 -2.04 -15.25
CA ASN A 11 3.91 -1.99 -15.76
C ASN A 11 2.89 -2.62 -14.79
N ILE A 12 3.25 -3.72 -14.11
CA ILE A 12 2.40 -4.34 -13.10
C ILE A 12 2.21 -3.41 -11.89
N GLN A 13 3.28 -2.80 -11.39
CA GLN A 13 3.21 -1.86 -10.28
C GLN A 13 2.37 -0.64 -10.64
N ASP A 14 2.61 -0.04 -11.81
CA ASP A 14 1.88 1.13 -12.28
C ASP A 14 0.38 0.84 -12.37
N LYS A 15 0.01 -0.29 -12.99
CA LYS A 15 -1.41 -0.65 -13.13
C LYS A 15 -2.09 -0.90 -11.79
N CYS A 16 -1.40 -1.48 -10.82
CA CYS A 16 -1.94 -1.66 -9.48
C CYS A 16 -2.07 -0.33 -8.72
N ASN A 17 -1.05 0.54 -8.79
CA ASN A 17 -1.09 1.87 -8.16
C ASN A 17 -2.26 2.72 -8.71
N GLU A 18 -2.48 2.71 -10.03
CA GLU A 18 -3.59 3.44 -10.68
C GLU A 18 -4.98 3.08 -10.13
N VAL A 19 -5.17 1.85 -9.67
CA VAL A 19 -6.46 1.37 -9.16
C VAL A 19 -6.48 1.25 -7.63
N GLY A 20 -5.46 1.80 -6.95
CA GLY A 20 -5.36 1.79 -5.50
C GLY A 20 -5.03 0.41 -4.88
N ILE A 21 -4.47 -0.51 -5.67
CA ILE A 21 -4.03 -1.82 -5.19
C ILE A 21 -2.56 -1.75 -4.79
N GLU A 22 -2.27 -1.99 -3.53
CA GLU A 22 -0.90 -2.03 -3.02
C GLU A 22 -0.29 -3.43 -3.17
N ILE A 23 0.81 -3.55 -3.92
CA ILE A 23 1.56 -4.79 -4.06
C ILE A 23 2.57 -4.90 -2.91
N MET A 24 2.43 -5.94 -2.08
CA MET A 24 3.38 -6.22 -1.02
C MET A 24 4.46 -7.20 -1.47
N SER A 25 5.69 -7.00 -1.01
CA SER A 25 6.70 -8.05 -1.11
C SER A 25 6.45 -9.12 -0.05
N PRO A 26 6.73 -10.41 -0.32
CA PRO A 26 6.59 -11.48 0.68
C PRO A 26 7.40 -11.24 1.97
N HIS A 27 8.47 -10.45 1.87
CA HIS A 27 9.38 -10.14 2.99
C HIS A 27 8.95 -8.90 3.78
N TYR A 28 8.11 -8.04 3.21
CA TYR A 28 7.61 -6.86 3.90
C TYR A 28 6.30 -7.20 4.61
N LYS A 29 6.38 -7.41 5.93
CA LYS A 29 5.19 -7.51 6.77
C LYS A 29 4.75 -6.10 7.19
N ALA A 30 3.81 -5.52 6.46
CA ALA A 30 3.11 -4.32 6.90
C ALA A 30 2.01 -4.73 7.90
N LEU A 31 1.99 -4.10 9.08
CA LEU A 31 0.80 -4.11 9.90
C LEU A 31 -0.20 -3.13 9.24
N ARG A 32 -1.40 -3.61 8.89
CA ARG A 32 -2.42 -2.86 8.11
C ARG A 32 -3.35 -2.04 9.02
N ASP A 33 -2.82 -1.65 10.16
CA ASP A 33 -3.53 -1.12 11.31
C ASP A 33 -3.36 0.40 11.43
N GLY A 34 -3.16 1.10 10.30
CA GLY A 34 -3.03 2.55 10.28
C GLY A 34 -1.69 3.08 9.79
N ASN A 35 -0.84 2.22 9.23
CA ASN A 35 0.35 2.66 8.52
C ASN A 35 -0.01 3.33 7.18
N HIS A 36 0.82 4.28 6.78
CA HIS A 36 0.74 4.94 5.48
C HIS A 36 0.88 3.90 4.35
N SER A 37 0.07 4.02 3.29
CA SER A 37 0.18 3.14 2.13
C SER A 37 1.56 3.27 1.48
N THR A 38 2.07 2.18 0.91
CA THR A 38 3.31 2.22 0.12
C THR A 38 3.09 2.65 -1.33
N ILE A 39 1.84 2.92 -1.72
CA ILE A 39 1.50 3.52 -3.02
C ILE A 39 2.15 4.91 -3.10
N PRO A 40 2.83 5.27 -4.21
CA PRO A 40 3.44 6.58 -4.35
C PRO A 40 2.41 7.72 -4.30
N GLU A 41 2.79 8.88 -3.76
CA GLU A 41 1.91 10.05 -3.57
C GLU A 41 1.17 10.46 -4.84
N ASN A 42 1.80 10.36 -6.01
CA ASN A 42 1.20 10.71 -7.30
C ASN A 42 -0.02 9.85 -7.67
N TYR A 43 -0.19 8.69 -7.04
CA TYR A 43 -1.33 7.78 -7.23
C TYR A 43 -2.33 7.84 -6.07
N LEU A 44 -2.05 8.63 -5.03
CA LEU A 44 -2.95 8.84 -3.90
C LEU A 44 -3.83 10.08 -4.14
N PRO A 45 -5.06 10.10 -3.59
CA PRO A 45 -5.87 11.30 -3.56
C PRO A 45 -5.17 12.46 -2.82
N GLU A 46 -5.44 13.72 -3.21
CA GLU A 46 -4.87 14.90 -2.55
C GLU A 46 -5.25 15.00 -1.06
N ASP A 47 -6.39 14.43 -0.69
CA ASP A 47 -6.92 14.37 0.67
C ASP A 47 -6.60 13.04 1.38
N TYR A 48 -5.67 12.24 0.84
CA TYR A 48 -5.28 10.98 1.46
C TYR A 48 -4.80 11.19 2.89
N GLN A 49 -5.37 10.43 3.82
CA GLN A 49 -4.95 10.36 5.20
C GLN A 49 -4.67 8.90 5.54
N SER A 50 -3.54 8.65 6.21
CA SER A 50 -3.25 7.32 6.76
C SER A 50 -4.39 6.89 7.70
N PRO A 51 -4.89 5.65 7.58
CA PRO A 51 -5.91 5.15 8.51
C PRO A 51 -5.40 5.21 9.95
N ALA A 52 -6.28 5.35 10.94
CA ALA A 52 -5.89 5.33 12.34
C ALA A 52 -5.82 3.90 12.88
N PHE A 53 -4.93 3.65 13.84
CA PHE A 53 -4.91 2.41 14.61
C PHE A 53 -6.15 2.30 15.49
N GLY A 54 -7.06 1.38 15.13
CA GLY A 54 -8.32 1.17 15.83
C GLY A 54 -8.14 0.46 17.16
N ILE A 55 -8.07 1.20 18.27
CA ILE A 55 -8.10 0.62 19.62
C ILE A 55 -9.55 0.40 20.05
N GLN A 56 -9.97 -0.86 20.17
CA GLN A 56 -11.21 -1.20 20.87
C GLN A 56 -10.91 -1.42 22.35
N SER A 57 -11.12 -0.40 23.19
CA SER A 57 -11.11 -0.59 24.64
C SER A 57 -12.43 -1.26 25.03
N ASN A 58 -12.39 -2.55 25.38
CA ASN A 58 -13.55 -3.20 26.01
C ASN A 58 -13.55 -2.77 27.48
N PRO A 59 -14.52 -1.98 27.97
CA PRO A 59 -14.56 -1.63 29.38
C PRO A 59 -14.85 -2.90 30.17
N GLN A 60 -13.82 -3.42 30.85
CA GLN A 60 -14.00 -4.49 31.83
C GLN A 60 -14.86 -3.93 32.96
N LYS A 61 -16.07 -4.46 33.07
CA LYS A 61 -17.00 -4.19 34.15
C LYS A 61 -16.74 -5.18 35.28
#